data_AF-A0A1V6K2A2-F1
#
_entry.id   AF-A0A1V6K2A2-F1
#
_cell.length_a   1.000
_cell.length_b   1.000
_cell.length_c   1.000
_cell.angle_alpha   90.00
_cell.angle_beta   90.00
_cell.angle_gamma   90.00
#
_symmetry.space_group_name_H-M   'P 1'
#
loop_
_entity.id
_entity.type
_entity.pdbx_description
1 polymer ?
#
loop_
_entity_poly.entity_id
_entity_poly.type
_entity_poly.pdbx_seq_one_letter_code
_entity_poly.pdbx_strand_id
1 'polypeptide(L)'
;MDPAVARRRSGGRGAVLAVLVVLSGVMAILVAAVFVLFQANVSSYRYRHGRVRAQLAAEAGATLALYTLALEPAVPEGDPYSMPGDSAQWISLPSGDHAWVVIDPWDMNDEPYRIGSVEIRSRGMSGDVTKDVAVRAAPDYPSRYALLTDMGIPPGIIRDGARIEGPVHSNGVVNIGSMTPDSTGDPWVGFISTTASGGFNFCDVGPSDEPHPDGSRVWLRPYRSHRQGRPYWDRYANEIDFERLGQIFSSLRTAASCSGAVVWNARRILLQGDRLLCLSEPLGAIDTVSLREIDLVYLPGFSNVLIKSVSPVESPLTIVSNGPIGLMGGIYCSMHEATGAPLGLVSLSGFVIPRDPDFTGSSDWPRPWNIETDRHMSINASLCAPSGSIQAEDPTAGGSSYCLNILGGLSVQRLGTLGTGTRGYTLCINYDGALSSTHPPHFPALARWKMYSWVPDPDYGGSDIDDNLF
;
A
#
# COMPACT_ATOMS: atom_id res chain seq x y z
N MET A 1 39.37 64.47 92.83
CA MET A 1 39.41 64.75 91.38
C MET A 1 40.74 64.15 90.91
N ASP A 2 40.83 63.08 90.12
CA ASP A 2 39.96 62.57 89.07
C ASP A 2 40.13 61.04 88.91
N PRO A 3 39.09 60.30 88.50
CA PRO A 3 39.19 58.90 88.08
C PRO A 3 39.01 58.78 86.55
N ALA A 4 40.03 58.35 85.83
CA ALA A 4 39.83 57.77 84.50
C ALA A 4 41.08 56.98 84.09
N VAL A 5 40.91 55.68 83.86
CA VAL A 5 41.18 54.96 82.60
C VAL A 5 41.26 53.47 82.96
N ALA A 6 40.08 52.86 83.05
CA ALA A 6 39.93 51.42 82.97
C ALA A 6 38.68 51.16 82.12
N ARG A 7 38.86 50.94 80.81
CA ARG A 7 37.93 50.21 79.93
C ARG A 7 38.46 50.23 78.49
N ARG A 8 38.76 49.03 77.95
CA ARG A 8 38.37 48.57 76.61
C ARG A 8 39.08 47.26 76.25
N ARG A 9 38.49 46.12 76.62
CA ARG A 9 38.69 44.82 75.94
C ARG A 9 37.45 43.94 76.17
N SER A 10 36.36 44.16 75.43
CA SER A 10 35.24 43.20 75.35
C SER A 10 34.40 43.26 74.06
N GLY A 11 34.60 44.23 73.17
CA GLY A 11 33.76 44.40 71.96
C GLY A 11 34.01 43.42 70.80
N GLY A 12 35.18 42.75 70.74
CA GLY A 12 35.56 41.93 69.58
C GLY A 12 34.90 40.55 69.49
N ARG A 13 34.57 39.91 70.63
CA ARG A 13 34.04 38.54 70.64
C ARG A 13 32.54 38.46 70.29
N GLY A 14 31.76 39.47 70.68
CA GLY A 14 30.33 39.56 70.33
C GLY A 14 30.10 39.89 68.85
N ALA A 15 30.97 40.74 68.26
CA ALA A 15 30.91 41.06 66.84
C ALA A 15 31.24 39.86 65.95
N VAL A 16 32.26 39.06 66.32
CA VAL A 16 32.63 37.84 65.57
C VAL A 16 31.51 36.79 65.62
N LEU A 17 30.86 36.61 66.79
CA LEU A 17 29.74 35.67 66.92
C LEU A 17 28.52 36.11 66.08
N ALA A 18 28.20 37.41 66.09
CA ALA A 18 27.12 37.96 65.29
C ALA A 18 27.37 37.79 63.78
N VAL A 19 28.59 38.03 63.32
CA VAL A 19 28.99 37.82 61.92
C VAL A 19 28.88 36.34 61.53
N LEU A 20 29.28 35.41 62.41
CA LEU A 20 29.16 33.96 62.18
C LEU A 20 27.71 33.50 62.08
N VAL A 21 26.83 34.00 62.96
CA VAL A 21 25.39 33.70 62.91
C VAL A 21 24.77 34.22 61.63
N VAL A 22 25.08 35.45 61.23
CA VAL A 22 24.59 36.04 59.96
C VAL A 22 25.11 35.25 58.76
N LEU A 23 26.40 34.91 58.71
CA LEU A 23 26.98 34.09 57.64
C LEU A 23 26.34 32.70 57.55
N SER A 24 26.12 32.05 58.70
CA SER A 24 25.47 30.74 58.76
C SER A 24 24.01 30.80 58.31
N GLY A 25 23.27 31.86 58.69
CA GLY A 25 21.91 32.10 58.22
C GLY A 25 21.84 32.36 56.71
N VAL A 26 22.74 33.19 56.19
CA VAL A 26 22.85 33.47 54.74
C VAL A 26 23.22 32.20 53.97
N MET A 27 24.16 31.40 54.47
CA MET A 27 24.50 30.11 53.83
C MET A 27 23.35 29.11 53.88
N ALA A 28 22.60 29.01 54.98
CA ALA A 28 21.43 28.15 55.05
C ALA A 28 20.35 28.56 54.03
N ILE A 29 20.12 29.87 53.88
CA ILE A 29 19.19 30.41 52.87
C ILE A 29 19.68 30.11 51.45
N LEU A 30 20.98 30.28 51.17
CA LEU A 30 21.57 29.97 49.87
C LEU A 30 21.48 28.48 49.55
N VAL A 31 21.78 27.59 50.50
CA VAL A 31 21.65 26.14 50.31
C VAL A 31 20.20 25.75 50.06
N ALA A 32 19.24 26.33 50.79
CA ALA A 32 17.82 26.10 50.57
C ALA A 32 17.37 26.59 49.19
N ALA A 33 17.81 27.78 48.76
CA ALA A 33 17.50 28.32 47.43
C ALA A 33 18.09 27.47 46.31
N VAL A 34 19.34 27.01 46.45
CA VAL A 34 20.00 26.10 45.52
C VAL A 34 19.28 24.75 45.45
N PHE A 35 18.87 24.20 46.61
CA PHE A 35 18.09 22.96 46.67
C PHE A 35 16.75 23.08 45.94
N VAL A 36 16.00 24.15 46.16
CA VAL A 36 14.71 24.40 45.47
C VAL A 36 14.93 24.55 43.95
N LEU A 37 15.98 25.26 43.52
CA LEU A 37 16.35 25.38 42.10
C LEU A 37 16.69 24.03 41.47
N PHE A 38 17.48 23.19 42.16
CA PHE A 38 17.79 21.86 41.68
C PHE A 38 16.55 20.97 41.62
N GLN A 39 15.68 21.01 42.64
CA GLN A 39 14.44 20.23 42.65
C GLN A 39 13.50 20.64 41.51
N ALA A 40 13.36 21.94 41.24
CA ALA A 40 12.56 22.47 40.15
C ALA A 40 13.14 22.12 38.76
N ASN A 41 14.46 22.11 38.61
CA ASN A 41 15.12 21.69 37.38
C ASN A 41 14.96 20.19 37.14
N VAL A 42 15.11 19.35 38.18
CA VAL A 42 14.93 17.90 38.09
C VAL A 42 13.47 17.55 37.77
N SER A 43 12.49 18.21 38.38
CA SER A 43 11.08 17.99 38.07
C SER A 43 10.74 18.41 36.63
N SER A 44 11.26 19.55 36.17
CA SER A 44 11.10 20.02 34.79
C SER A 44 11.73 19.05 33.77
N TYR A 45 12.92 18.53 34.07
CA TYR A 45 13.58 17.54 33.24
C TYR A 45 12.80 16.22 33.21
N ARG A 46 12.37 15.69 34.36
CA ARG A 46 11.56 14.48 34.45
C ARG A 46 10.23 14.62 33.72
N TYR A 47 9.59 15.78 33.83
CA TYR A 47 8.34 16.06 33.13
C TYR A 47 8.55 16.09 31.61
N ARG A 48 9.58 16.77 31.11
CA ARG A 48 9.92 16.77 29.68
C ARG A 48 10.25 15.36 29.18
N HIS A 49 11.02 14.61 29.95
CA HIS A 49 11.39 13.24 29.62
C HIS A 49 10.18 12.31 29.64
N GLY A 50 9.30 12.43 30.63
CA GLY A 50 8.04 11.69 30.74
C GLY A 50 7.10 11.98 29.57
N ARG A 51 7.00 13.23 29.12
CA ARG A 51 6.23 13.59 27.92
C ARG A 51 6.74 12.89 26.65
N VAL A 52 8.04 12.89 26.44
CA VAL A 52 8.63 12.22 25.27
C VAL A 52 8.41 10.71 25.35
N ARG A 53 8.57 10.11 26.53
CA ARG A 53 8.31 8.67 26.74
C ARG A 53 6.85 8.30 26.58
N ALA A 54 5.93 9.11 27.11
CA ALA A 54 4.50 8.90 26.95
C ALA A 54 4.10 8.99 25.48
N GLN A 55 4.65 9.95 24.74
CA GLN A 55 4.47 10.05 23.29
C GLN A 55 4.97 8.78 22.60
N LEU A 56 6.22 8.37 22.83
CA LEU A 56 6.78 7.15 22.25
C LEU A 56 5.98 5.88 22.61
N ALA A 57 5.41 5.83 23.82
CA ALA A 57 4.53 4.74 24.23
C ALA A 57 3.22 4.73 23.42
N ALA A 58 2.63 5.90 23.15
CA ALA A 58 1.44 6.03 22.29
C ALA A 58 1.76 5.61 20.85
N GLU A 59 2.89 6.06 20.31
CA GLU A 59 3.34 5.68 18.96
C GLU A 59 3.63 4.17 18.85
N ALA A 60 4.21 3.58 19.90
CA ALA A 60 4.43 2.14 19.99
C ALA A 60 3.09 1.38 20.03
N GLY A 61 2.09 1.88 20.78
CA GLY A 61 0.75 1.31 20.82
C GLY A 61 0.06 1.34 19.45
N ALA A 62 0.07 2.49 18.76
CA ALA A 62 -0.48 2.60 17.41
C ALA A 62 0.24 1.69 16.40
N THR A 63 1.56 1.57 16.51
CA THR A 63 2.36 0.68 15.65
C THR A 63 2.05 -0.79 15.91
N LEU A 64 1.86 -1.17 17.19
CA LEU A 64 1.45 -2.50 17.58
C LEU A 64 0.06 -2.85 17.01
N ALA A 65 -0.89 -1.92 17.05
CA ALA A 65 -2.21 -2.11 16.42
C ALA A 65 -2.12 -2.37 14.92
N LEU A 66 -1.34 -1.56 14.19
CA LEU A 66 -1.12 -1.77 12.76
C LEU A 66 -0.49 -3.14 12.46
N TYR A 67 0.44 -3.58 13.31
CA TYR A 67 1.03 -4.91 13.19
C TYR A 67 0.01 -6.02 13.44
N THR A 68 -0.83 -5.90 14.48
CA THR A 68 -1.89 -6.90 14.72
C THR A 68 -2.91 -6.94 13.59
N LEU A 69 -3.33 -5.78 13.09
CA LEU A 69 -4.25 -5.69 11.95
C LEU A 69 -3.65 -6.28 10.66
N ALA A 70 -2.33 -6.27 10.50
CA ALA A 70 -1.65 -6.90 9.37
C ALA A 70 -1.68 -8.44 9.44
N LEU A 71 -1.83 -9.01 10.63
CA LEU A 71 -1.93 -10.46 10.84
C LEU A 71 -3.34 -10.98 10.61
N GLU A 72 -4.35 -10.13 10.79
CA GLU A 72 -5.74 -10.50 10.59
C GLU A 72 -6.08 -10.72 9.10
N PRO A 73 -6.93 -11.69 8.77
CA PRO A 73 -7.29 -12.02 7.39
C PRO A 73 -8.30 -11.02 6.78
N ALA A 74 -9.06 -10.31 7.61
CA ALA A 74 -10.10 -9.38 7.22
C ALA A 74 -9.90 -8.04 7.91
N VAL A 75 -10.45 -6.98 7.30
CA VAL A 75 -10.54 -5.66 7.91
C VAL A 75 -11.56 -5.75 9.04
N PRO A 76 -11.30 -5.16 10.22
CA PRO A 76 -12.30 -5.14 11.28
C PRO A 76 -13.55 -4.36 10.85
N GLU A 77 -14.69 -4.75 11.38
CA GLU A 77 -16.02 -4.19 11.11
C GLU A 77 -16.75 -3.94 12.44
N GLY A 78 -17.74 -3.05 12.43
CA GLY A 78 -18.59 -2.77 13.59
C GLY A 78 -18.02 -1.71 14.53
N ASP A 79 -18.43 -1.79 15.79
CA ASP A 79 -18.16 -0.76 16.80
C ASP A 79 -16.67 -0.68 17.21
N PRO A 80 -16.20 0.48 17.69
CA PRO A 80 -14.86 0.66 18.23
C PRO A 80 -14.53 -0.34 19.35
N TYR A 81 -13.30 -0.86 19.34
CA TYR A 81 -12.85 -1.84 20.34
C TYR A 81 -11.40 -1.62 20.78
N SER A 82 -11.13 -1.93 22.05
CA SER A 82 -9.78 -1.87 22.62
C SER A 82 -8.97 -3.11 22.29
N MET A 83 -7.67 -2.92 22.05
CA MET A 83 -6.72 -4.04 22.01
C MET A 83 -6.61 -4.73 23.38
N PRO A 84 -6.32 -6.05 23.42
CA PRO A 84 -6.20 -6.78 24.68
C PRO A 84 -5.03 -6.26 25.52
N GLY A 85 -5.32 -5.90 26.77
CA GLY A 85 -4.35 -5.43 27.76
C GLY A 85 -4.60 -6.06 29.12
N ASP A 86 -4.25 -5.33 30.18
CA ASP A 86 -4.62 -5.70 31.55
C ASP A 86 -6.12 -5.47 31.84
N SER A 87 -6.54 -5.61 33.10
CA SER A 87 -7.94 -5.38 33.51
C SER A 87 -8.45 -3.97 33.24
N ALA A 88 -7.56 -3.00 33.02
CA ALA A 88 -7.85 -1.62 32.66
C ALA A 88 -7.49 -1.33 31.19
N GLN A 89 -7.27 -2.38 30.37
CA GLN A 89 -6.96 -2.32 28.94
C GLN A 89 -5.59 -1.71 28.60
N TRP A 90 -4.72 -1.52 29.58
CA TRP A 90 -3.36 -1.04 29.35
C TRP A 90 -2.44 -2.18 28.93
N ILE A 91 -1.69 -1.95 27.87
CA ILE A 91 -0.63 -2.82 27.37
C ILE A 91 0.68 -2.36 28.02
N SER A 92 1.33 -3.25 28.75
CA SER A 92 2.65 -2.97 29.34
C SER A 92 3.75 -3.11 28.30
N LEU A 93 4.54 -2.06 28.09
CA LEU A 93 5.67 -2.06 27.17
C LEU A 93 6.95 -2.52 27.88
N PRO A 94 7.94 -3.07 27.15
CA PRO A 94 9.22 -3.51 27.73
C PRO A 94 10.00 -2.40 28.46
N SER A 95 9.73 -1.13 28.14
CA SER A 95 10.34 0.04 28.79
C SER A 95 9.78 0.32 30.20
N GLY A 96 8.71 -0.37 30.61
CA GLY A 96 7.93 -0.09 31.82
C GLY A 96 6.90 1.03 31.64
N ASP A 97 6.74 1.55 30.43
CA ASP A 97 5.66 2.47 30.07
C ASP A 97 4.41 1.68 29.64
N HIS A 98 3.26 2.33 29.54
CA HIS A 98 2.00 1.67 29.17
C HIS A 98 1.36 2.32 27.95
N ALA A 99 0.59 1.55 27.18
CA ALA A 99 -0.21 2.05 26.06
C ALA A 99 -1.63 1.48 26.11
N TRP A 100 -2.64 2.33 25.98
CA TRP A 100 -4.03 1.93 25.73
C TRP A 100 -4.35 2.24 24.27
N VAL A 101 -4.86 1.25 23.54
CA VAL A 101 -5.11 1.37 22.10
C VAL A 101 -6.55 0.97 21.79
N VAL A 102 -7.26 1.85 21.09
CA VAL A 102 -8.60 1.62 20.53
C VAL A 102 -8.52 1.65 19.01
N ILE A 103 -9.18 0.69 18.38
CA ILE A 103 -9.34 0.58 16.93
C ILE A 103 -10.80 0.87 16.63
N ASP A 104 -11.02 1.87 15.80
CA ASP A 104 -12.32 2.33 15.33
C ASP A 104 -12.46 1.98 13.83
N PRO A 105 -13.20 0.91 13.49
CA PRO A 105 -13.48 0.56 12.11
C PRO A 105 -14.37 1.59 11.43
N TRP A 106 -14.09 1.88 10.17
CA TRP A 106 -15.00 2.69 9.38
C TRP A 106 -16.32 1.96 9.12
N ASP A 107 -17.45 2.68 9.25
CA ASP A 107 -18.81 2.16 9.11
C ASP A 107 -19.07 1.38 7.81
N MET A 108 -18.33 1.70 6.73
CA MET A 108 -18.50 1.07 5.41
C MET A 108 -17.46 -0.03 5.13
N ASN A 109 -16.81 -0.56 6.17
CA ASN A 109 -15.90 -1.71 6.03
C ASN A 109 -16.64 -3.01 5.67
N ASP A 110 -17.97 -3.04 5.80
CA ASP A 110 -18.84 -4.15 5.38
C ASP A 110 -19.05 -4.21 3.84
N GLU A 111 -18.69 -3.16 3.10
CA GLU A 111 -18.78 -3.14 1.65
C GLU A 111 -17.61 -3.91 0.98
N PRO A 112 -17.88 -5.02 0.26
CA PRO A 112 -16.84 -5.99 -0.15
C PRO A 112 -15.88 -5.50 -1.25
N TYR A 113 -16.13 -4.33 -1.84
CA TYR A 113 -15.33 -3.73 -2.91
C TYR A 113 -14.79 -2.35 -2.55
N ARG A 114 -15.00 -1.88 -1.31
CA ARG A 114 -14.34 -0.69 -0.79
C ARG A 114 -13.06 -1.08 -0.08
N ILE A 115 -12.05 -0.24 -0.22
CA ILE A 115 -10.87 -0.33 0.63
C ILE A 115 -11.32 0.10 2.03
N GLY A 116 -11.41 -0.86 2.94
CA GLY A 116 -11.74 -0.59 4.32
C GLY A 116 -10.71 0.35 4.97
N SER A 117 -11.06 0.96 6.10
CA SER A 117 -10.18 1.84 6.84
C SER A 117 -10.45 1.78 8.33
N VAL A 118 -9.48 2.22 9.11
CA VAL A 118 -9.59 2.30 10.57
C VAL A 118 -8.99 3.60 11.06
N GLU A 119 -9.53 4.13 12.15
CA GLU A 119 -8.87 5.09 13.01
C GLU A 119 -8.32 4.38 14.25
N ILE A 120 -7.04 4.53 14.52
CA ILE A 120 -6.36 3.96 15.68
C ILE A 120 -6.08 5.12 16.63
N ARG A 121 -6.68 5.08 17.81
CA ARG A 121 -6.45 6.02 18.91
C ARG A 121 -5.56 5.32 19.92
N SER A 122 -4.36 5.83 20.16
CA SER A 122 -3.45 5.29 21.17
C SER A 122 -3.08 6.34 22.21
N ARG A 123 -3.23 5.99 23.47
CA ARG A 123 -2.76 6.75 24.63
C ARG A 123 -1.56 6.05 25.25
N GLY A 124 -0.44 6.74 25.33
CA GLY A 124 0.76 6.30 26.05
C GLY A 124 0.88 6.95 27.42
N MET A 125 1.41 6.21 28.38
CA MET A 125 1.61 6.66 29.76
C MET A 125 3.03 6.36 30.24
N SER A 126 3.70 7.38 30.78
CA SER A 126 5.02 7.25 31.43
C SER A 126 5.05 8.02 32.75
N GLY A 127 5.10 7.30 33.87
CA GLY A 127 4.83 7.89 35.19
C GLY A 127 3.41 8.46 35.24
N ASP A 128 3.27 9.73 35.63
CA ASP A 128 1.98 10.42 35.73
C ASP A 128 1.64 11.24 34.47
N VAL A 129 2.38 11.04 33.37
CA VAL A 129 2.20 11.81 32.13
C VAL A 129 1.61 10.92 31.05
N THR A 130 0.53 11.41 30.42
CA THR A 130 -0.11 10.76 29.27
C THR A 130 0.05 11.59 28.00
N LYS A 131 0.05 10.90 26.85
CA LYS A 131 0.08 11.46 25.50
C LYS A 131 -0.72 10.62 24.53
N ASP A 132 -1.35 11.28 23.57
CA ASP A 132 -2.26 10.63 22.62
C ASP A 132 -1.74 10.74 21.19
N VAL A 133 -2.05 9.74 20.37
CA VAL A 133 -1.77 9.69 18.94
C VAL A 133 -2.99 9.11 18.25
N ALA A 134 -3.45 9.78 17.20
CA ALA A 134 -4.49 9.26 16.30
C ALA A 134 -3.89 8.97 14.91
N VAL A 135 -4.17 7.79 14.39
CA VAL A 135 -3.65 7.31 13.09
C VAL A 135 -4.81 6.81 12.25
N ARG A 136 -4.96 7.32 11.03
CA ARG A 136 -5.87 6.72 10.05
C ARG A 136 -5.10 5.86 9.09
N ALA A 137 -5.53 4.61 8.94
CA ALA A 137 -4.86 3.65 8.09
C ALA A 137 -5.86 2.81 7.28
N ALA A 138 -5.40 2.30 6.14
CA ALA A 138 -6.13 1.29 5.37
C ALA A 138 -5.18 0.17 4.94
N PRO A 139 -5.68 -1.06 4.77
CA PRO A 139 -4.94 -2.11 4.12
C PRO A 139 -4.57 -1.73 2.68
N ASP A 140 -3.48 -2.32 2.23
CA ASP A 140 -3.03 -2.24 0.85
C ASP A 140 -3.52 -3.46 0.08
N TYR A 141 -3.86 -3.28 -1.20
CA TYR A 141 -4.36 -4.35 -2.07
C TYR A 141 -3.54 -4.35 -3.37
N PRO A 142 -3.38 -5.51 -4.03
CA PRO A 142 -2.61 -5.59 -5.28
C PRO A 142 -3.23 -4.73 -6.39
N SER A 143 -4.57 -4.60 -6.43
CA SER A 143 -5.27 -3.75 -7.39
C SER A 143 -4.96 -2.26 -7.27
N ARG A 144 -4.45 -1.78 -6.13
CA ARG A 144 -4.11 -0.35 -5.92
C ARG A 144 -2.88 0.09 -6.69
N TYR A 145 -2.04 -0.87 -7.09
CA TYR A 145 -0.83 -0.61 -7.84
C TYR A 145 -1.16 -0.53 -9.32
N ALA A 146 -0.69 0.54 -9.97
CA ALA A 146 -0.69 0.59 -11.43
C ALA A 146 0.19 -0.54 -12.00
N LEU A 147 1.34 -0.78 -11.35
CA LEU A 147 2.24 -1.88 -11.67
C LEU A 147 2.85 -2.48 -10.41
N LEU A 148 2.60 -3.76 -10.18
CA LEU A 148 3.16 -4.55 -9.08
C LEU A 148 3.86 -5.79 -9.64
N THR A 149 5.14 -5.96 -9.32
CA THR A 149 5.94 -7.08 -9.84
C THR A 149 6.76 -7.79 -8.76
N ASP A 150 7.02 -9.08 -8.93
CA ASP A 150 7.89 -9.84 -8.01
C ASP A 150 9.35 -9.80 -8.49
N MET A 151 9.61 -10.29 -9.71
CA MET A 151 10.98 -10.51 -10.19
C MET A 151 11.66 -9.32 -10.86
N GLY A 152 11.16 -8.10 -10.68
CA GLY A 152 11.73 -6.89 -11.30
C GLY A 152 10.92 -6.34 -12.47
N ILE A 153 11.26 -5.12 -12.86
CA ILE A 153 10.74 -4.44 -14.05
C ILE A 153 11.87 -4.41 -15.09
N PRO A 154 11.72 -5.09 -16.25
CA PRO A 154 12.77 -5.19 -17.25
C PRO A 154 12.98 -3.86 -17.99
N PRO A 155 14.14 -3.70 -18.67
CA PRO A 155 14.37 -2.55 -19.54
C PRO A 155 13.28 -2.45 -20.61
N GLY A 156 12.87 -1.21 -20.92
CA GLY A 156 11.91 -0.92 -21.98
C GLY A 156 10.47 -0.71 -21.53
N ILE A 157 10.15 -0.93 -20.25
CA ILE A 157 8.84 -0.61 -19.65
C ILE A 157 8.84 0.83 -19.14
N ILE A 158 9.73 1.15 -18.21
CA ILE A 158 9.95 2.53 -17.72
C ILE A 158 11.00 3.17 -18.61
N ARG A 159 10.54 3.71 -19.75
CA ARG A 159 11.37 4.34 -20.78
C ARG A 159 10.78 5.65 -21.28
N ASP A 160 11.42 6.27 -22.26
CA ASP A 160 10.90 7.48 -22.90
C ASP A 160 9.42 7.38 -23.28
N GLY A 161 8.66 8.41 -22.91
CA GLY A 161 7.23 8.54 -23.15
C GLY A 161 6.34 7.71 -22.21
N ALA A 162 6.92 6.83 -21.36
CA ALA A 162 6.14 6.09 -20.38
C ALA A 162 5.59 7.03 -19.31
N ARG A 163 4.30 6.90 -19.01
CA ARG A 163 3.62 7.67 -17.97
C ARG A 163 2.74 6.75 -17.14
N ILE A 164 3.09 6.59 -15.87
CA ILE A 164 2.37 5.75 -14.91
C ILE A 164 1.97 6.62 -13.72
N GLU A 165 0.70 6.99 -13.67
CA GLU A 165 0.16 7.92 -12.66
C GLU A 165 0.05 7.31 -11.25
N GLY A 166 -0.23 6.01 -11.18
CA GLY A 166 -0.43 5.29 -9.92
C GLY A 166 0.84 4.69 -9.31
N PRO A 167 0.70 4.01 -8.16
CA PRO A 167 1.81 3.38 -7.46
C PRO A 167 2.47 2.27 -8.26
N VAL A 168 3.80 2.25 -8.27
CA VAL A 168 4.64 1.19 -8.84
C VAL A 168 5.47 0.53 -7.74
N HIS A 169 5.45 -0.80 -7.70
CA HIS A 169 6.28 -1.58 -6.78
C HIS A 169 6.90 -2.79 -7.47
N SER A 170 8.14 -3.10 -7.11
CA SER A 170 8.77 -4.36 -7.49
C SER A 170 9.56 -4.97 -6.34
N ASN A 171 9.39 -6.27 -6.07
CA ASN A 171 10.30 -6.96 -5.16
C ASN A 171 11.72 -7.10 -5.74
N GLY A 172 11.87 -6.99 -7.06
CA GLY A 172 13.13 -7.13 -7.78
C GLY A 172 13.66 -5.81 -8.33
N VAL A 173 14.68 -5.91 -9.18
CA VAL A 173 15.37 -4.76 -9.78
C VAL A 173 14.42 -4.00 -10.70
N VAL A 174 14.35 -2.68 -10.53
CA VAL A 174 13.58 -1.79 -11.40
C VAL A 174 14.51 -1.11 -12.40
N ASN A 175 14.36 -1.43 -13.68
CA ASN A 175 15.15 -0.83 -14.75
C ASN A 175 14.48 0.43 -15.30
N ILE A 176 15.22 1.53 -15.32
CA ILE A 176 14.77 2.85 -15.76
C ILE A 176 15.70 3.30 -16.89
N GLY A 177 15.13 3.66 -18.04
CA GLY A 177 15.91 4.13 -19.19
C GLY A 177 15.35 5.40 -19.81
N SER A 178 16.21 6.16 -20.45
CA SER A 178 15.84 7.21 -21.40
C SER A 178 16.92 7.27 -22.48
N MET A 179 16.48 7.46 -23.72
CA MET A 179 17.34 7.66 -24.89
C MET A 179 17.32 9.14 -25.31
N THR A 180 16.48 9.98 -24.69
CA THR A 180 16.39 11.42 -25.01
C THR A 180 17.55 12.23 -24.41
N PRO A 181 18.36 12.93 -25.23
CA PRO A 181 19.53 13.66 -24.71
C PRO A 181 19.19 14.88 -23.84
N ASP A 182 18.00 15.45 -24.02
CA ASP A 182 17.52 16.68 -23.38
C ASP A 182 16.45 16.41 -22.31
N SER A 183 16.27 15.13 -21.93
CA SER A 183 15.30 14.71 -20.91
C SER A 183 13.84 15.04 -21.24
N THR A 184 13.51 15.44 -22.48
CA THR A 184 12.14 15.80 -22.87
C THR A 184 11.23 14.59 -22.95
N GLY A 185 11.79 13.42 -23.26
CA GLY A 185 11.08 12.16 -23.33
C GLY A 185 11.06 11.39 -22.02
N ASP A 186 11.77 11.83 -20.98
CA ASP A 186 11.99 11.02 -19.78
C ASP A 186 10.71 10.46 -19.15
N PRO A 187 10.77 9.21 -18.62
CA PRO A 187 9.62 8.57 -18.03
C PRO A 187 9.04 9.35 -16.85
N TRP A 188 7.73 9.23 -16.68
CA TRP A 188 6.99 9.77 -15.55
C TRP A 188 6.36 8.63 -14.75
N VAL A 189 6.70 8.52 -13.46
CA VAL A 189 6.12 7.57 -12.50
C VAL A 189 5.85 8.32 -11.20
N GLY A 190 4.60 8.30 -10.71
CA GLY A 190 4.18 9.15 -9.59
C GLY A 190 4.74 8.71 -8.24
N PHE A 191 4.72 7.40 -7.99
CA PHE A 191 5.25 6.76 -6.79
C PHE A 191 5.93 5.47 -7.20
N ILE A 192 7.18 5.28 -6.78
CA ILE A 192 7.95 4.11 -7.16
C ILE A 192 8.68 3.54 -5.96
N SER A 193 8.60 2.23 -5.81
CA SER A 193 9.23 1.52 -4.72
C SER A 193 9.82 0.18 -5.14
N THR A 194 10.85 -0.24 -4.42
CA THR A 194 11.47 -1.54 -4.53
C THR A 194 11.99 -1.97 -3.17
N THR A 195 12.52 -3.18 -3.09
CA THR A 195 13.08 -3.77 -1.89
C THR A 195 14.59 -3.50 -1.83
N ALA A 196 15.17 -3.74 -0.66
CA ALA A 196 16.61 -3.59 -0.46
C ALA A 196 17.43 -4.51 -1.39
N SER A 197 16.88 -5.67 -1.75
CA SER A 197 17.48 -6.67 -2.65
C SER A 197 17.27 -6.32 -4.13
N GLY A 198 16.14 -5.69 -4.49
CA GLY A 198 15.81 -5.27 -5.85
C GLY A 198 16.60 -4.04 -6.30
N GLY A 199 16.34 -2.90 -5.68
CA GLY A 199 16.99 -1.63 -6.03
C GLY A 199 16.62 -1.06 -7.40
N PHE A 200 17.09 0.16 -7.67
CA PHE A 200 16.88 0.85 -8.94
C PHE A 200 18.12 0.75 -9.81
N ASN A 201 17.92 0.47 -11.10
CA ASN A 201 18.98 0.38 -12.09
C ASN A 201 18.69 1.32 -13.26
N PHE A 202 19.60 2.25 -13.51
CA PHE A 202 19.53 3.18 -14.62
C PHE A 202 20.29 2.61 -15.80
N CYS A 203 19.67 2.56 -16.98
CA CYS A 203 20.25 1.87 -18.14
C CYS A 203 21.58 2.47 -18.63
N ASP A 204 21.88 3.73 -18.28
CA ASP A 204 23.08 4.45 -18.72
C ASP A 204 24.23 4.43 -17.70
N VAL A 205 23.95 4.38 -16.40
CA VAL A 205 24.96 4.42 -15.34
C VAL A 205 24.95 3.23 -14.38
N GLY A 206 23.92 2.40 -14.42
CA GLY A 206 23.76 1.22 -13.58
C GLY A 206 22.99 1.47 -12.26
N PRO A 207 23.25 0.67 -11.21
CA PRO A 207 22.51 0.74 -9.95
C PRO A 207 22.64 2.10 -9.27
N SER A 208 21.53 2.61 -8.73
CA SER A 208 21.49 3.90 -8.02
C SER A 208 20.41 3.92 -6.95
N ASP A 209 20.67 4.72 -5.91
CA ASP A 209 19.70 5.01 -4.85
C ASP A 209 19.01 6.36 -5.05
N GLU A 210 19.52 7.14 -5.98
CA GLU A 210 19.02 8.46 -6.29
C GLU A 210 18.12 8.41 -7.53
N PRO A 211 17.04 9.21 -7.56
CA PRO A 211 16.14 9.30 -8.71
C PRO A 211 16.78 9.94 -9.95
N HIS A 212 17.97 10.52 -9.79
CA HIS A 212 18.86 10.96 -10.87
C HIS A 212 20.32 10.78 -10.41
N PRO A 213 20.97 9.66 -10.77
CA PRO A 213 22.36 9.42 -10.43
C PRO A 213 23.33 10.34 -11.18
N ASP A 214 24.46 10.65 -10.55
CA ASP A 214 25.55 11.41 -11.18
C ASP A 214 25.99 10.78 -12.51
N GLY A 215 25.96 11.59 -13.57
CA GLY A 215 26.32 11.16 -14.93
C GLY A 215 25.19 10.50 -15.73
N SER A 216 24.02 10.26 -15.11
CA SER A 216 22.84 9.80 -15.84
C SER A 216 22.23 10.93 -16.66
N ARG A 217 21.60 10.58 -17.78
CA ARG A 217 20.77 11.49 -18.58
C ARG A 217 19.29 11.37 -18.20
N VAL A 218 18.93 10.35 -17.43
CA VAL A 218 17.55 10.04 -17.08
C VAL A 218 17.13 10.84 -15.85
N TRP A 219 16.07 11.63 -15.97
CA TRP A 219 15.39 12.29 -14.86
C TRP A 219 14.01 11.67 -14.69
N LEU A 220 13.87 10.70 -13.78
CA LEU A 220 12.55 10.14 -13.51
C LEU A 220 11.61 11.21 -12.93
N ARG A 221 10.53 11.50 -13.65
CA ARG A 221 9.57 12.55 -13.27
C ARG A 221 8.45 11.98 -12.38
N PRO A 222 7.93 12.72 -11.38
CA PRO A 222 8.31 14.07 -10.97
C PRO A 222 9.52 14.09 -10.01
N TYR A 223 10.68 14.52 -10.54
CA TYR A 223 11.96 14.47 -9.82
C TYR A 223 11.95 15.18 -8.46
N ARG A 224 11.27 16.34 -8.36
CA ARG A 224 11.19 17.10 -7.09
C ARG A 224 10.49 16.33 -5.98
N SER A 225 9.51 15.51 -6.31
CA SER A 225 8.82 14.65 -5.34
C SER A 225 9.70 13.46 -4.98
N HIS A 226 10.34 12.82 -5.96
CA HIS A 226 11.27 11.72 -5.72
C HIS A 226 12.43 12.11 -4.78
N ARG A 227 12.97 13.33 -4.92
CA ARG A 227 14.01 13.85 -4.01
C ARG A 227 13.58 14.01 -2.56
N GLN A 228 12.28 14.08 -2.28
CA GLN A 228 11.77 14.12 -0.91
C GLN A 228 11.84 12.75 -0.23
N GLY A 229 12.09 11.68 -1.00
CA GLY A 229 12.11 10.31 -0.52
C GLY A 229 10.71 9.73 -0.39
N ARG A 230 10.46 8.97 0.68
CA ARG A 230 9.18 8.31 0.92
C ARG A 230 8.03 9.32 1.03
N PRO A 231 6.86 9.03 0.44
CA PRO A 231 6.47 7.79 -0.25
C PRO A 231 6.77 7.78 -1.77
N TYR A 232 7.30 8.86 -2.32
CA TYR A 232 7.48 9.01 -3.77
C TYR A 232 8.59 8.14 -4.33
N TRP A 233 9.67 7.96 -3.57
CA TRP A 233 10.82 7.13 -3.92
C TRP A 233 11.23 6.29 -2.70
N ASP A 234 11.02 4.97 -2.76
CA ASP A 234 11.33 4.07 -1.65
C ASP A 234 12.10 2.82 -2.09
N ARG A 235 13.40 2.78 -1.80
CA ARG A 235 14.25 1.61 -2.04
C ARG A 235 14.12 0.51 -0.99
N TYR A 236 13.59 0.83 0.19
CA TYR A 236 13.57 -0.09 1.33
C TYR A 236 12.14 -0.44 1.72
N ALA A 237 11.24 -0.52 0.73
CA ALA A 237 9.92 -1.05 0.98
C ALA A 237 10.04 -2.55 1.28
N ASN A 238 9.27 -3.06 2.24
CA ASN A 238 9.19 -4.50 2.48
C ASN A 238 8.70 -5.23 1.21
N GLU A 239 9.07 -6.49 1.08
CA GLU A 239 8.63 -7.34 -0.02
C GLU A 239 7.13 -7.64 0.10
N ILE A 240 6.47 -7.84 -1.03
CA ILE A 240 5.09 -8.33 -1.12
C ILE A 240 5.13 -9.84 -1.35
N ASP A 241 4.40 -10.60 -0.55
CA ASP A 241 4.37 -12.07 -0.66
C ASP A 241 3.44 -12.53 -1.80
N PHE A 242 4.02 -12.71 -2.99
CA PHE A 242 3.32 -13.23 -4.17
C PHE A 242 2.89 -14.70 -4.02
N GLU A 243 3.59 -15.49 -3.22
CA GLU A 243 3.23 -16.89 -2.97
C GLU A 243 1.93 -16.96 -2.17
N ARG A 244 1.84 -16.17 -1.08
CA ARG A 244 0.61 -16.03 -0.28
C ARG A 244 -0.56 -15.54 -1.13
N LEU A 245 -0.34 -14.57 -2.03
CA LEU A 245 -1.37 -14.12 -2.97
C LEU A 245 -1.91 -15.27 -3.82
N GLY A 246 -1.02 -16.09 -4.40
CA GLY A 246 -1.40 -17.27 -5.19
C GLY A 246 -2.19 -18.29 -4.36
N GLN A 247 -1.76 -18.56 -3.12
CA GLN A 247 -2.46 -19.46 -2.21
C GLN A 247 -3.88 -18.97 -1.89
N ILE A 248 -4.06 -17.69 -1.57
CA ILE A 248 -5.38 -17.12 -1.26
C ILE A 248 -6.30 -17.22 -2.48
N PHE A 249 -5.86 -16.80 -3.67
CA PHE A 249 -6.68 -16.90 -4.87
C PHE A 249 -7.02 -18.35 -5.22
N SER A 250 -6.10 -19.30 -5.01
CA SER A 250 -6.41 -20.72 -5.19
C SER A 250 -7.47 -21.25 -4.22
N SER A 251 -7.53 -20.71 -3.01
CA SER A 251 -8.50 -21.12 -1.98
C SER A 251 -9.93 -20.67 -2.29
N LEU A 252 -10.09 -19.63 -3.11
CA LEU A 252 -11.40 -19.10 -3.54
C LEU A 252 -12.23 -20.11 -4.33
N ARG A 253 -11.63 -21.20 -4.83
CA ARG A 253 -12.36 -22.30 -5.47
C ARG A 253 -13.47 -22.83 -4.57
N THR A 254 -13.20 -22.97 -3.27
CA THR A 254 -14.19 -23.49 -2.31
C THR A 254 -15.36 -22.52 -2.18
N ALA A 255 -15.10 -21.21 -2.06
CA ALA A 255 -16.12 -20.18 -2.01
C ALA A 255 -16.98 -20.17 -3.29
N ALA A 256 -16.35 -20.19 -4.46
CA ALA A 256 -17.04 -20.27 -5.75
C ALA A 256 -17.88 -21.55 -5.90
N SER A 257 -17.41 -22.68 -5.36
CA SER A 257 -18.16 -23.94 -5.39
C SER A 257 -19.42 -23.88 -4.53
N CYS A 258 -19.37 -23.18 -3.39
CA CYS A 258 -20.53 -22.99 -2.51
C CYS A 258 -21.60 -22.08 -3.14
N SER A 259 -21.20 -21.10 -3.95
CA SER A 259 -22.11 -20.20 -4.66
C SER A 259 -22.54 -20.69 -6.05
N GLY A 260 -22.08 -21.87 -6.49
CA GLY A 260 -22.38 -22.41 -7.83
C GLY A 260 -21.70 -21.66 -8.98
N ALA A 261 -20.66 -20.87 -8.69
CA ALA A 261 -19.97 -19.99 -9.63
C ALA A 261 -18.72 -20.62 -10.28
N VAL A 262 -18.67 -21.96 -10.35
CA VAL A 262 -17.56 -22.69 -10.96
C VAL A 262 -17.92 -23.05 -12.40
N VAL A 263 -17.15 -22.56 -13.36
CA VAL A 263 -17.37 -22.83 -14.79
C VAL A 263 -16.37 -23.87 -15.27
N TRP A 264 -16.88 -25.00 -15.75
CA TRP A 264 -16.07 -26.10 -16.24
C TRP A 264 -15.92 -26.06 -17.77
N ASN A 265 -14.75 -26.46 -18.26
CA ASN A 265 -14.48 -26.73 -19.68
C ASN A 265 -14.68 -25.54 -20.67
N ALA A 266 -14.82 -24.31 -20.18
CA ALA A 266 -14.84 -23.13 -21.04
C ALA A 266 -13.49 -22.95 -21.75
N ARG A 267 -13.50 -22.72 -23.06
CA ARG A 267 -12.31 -22.34 -23.84
C ARG A 267 -12.34 -20.87 -24.26
N ARG A 268 -13.53 -20.35 -24.55
CA ARG A 268 -13.75 -18.92 -24.81
C ARG A 268 -14.87 -18.41 -23.90
N ILE A 269 -14.67 -17.22 -23.35
CA ILE A 269 -15.64 -16.52 -22.50
C ILE A 269 -15.87 -15.12 -23.06
N LEU A 270 -17.13 -14.72 -23.13
CA LEU A 270 -17.54 -13.36 -23.46
C LEU A 270 -18.21 -12.72 -22.26
N LEU A 271 -17.70 -11.55 -21.86
CA LEU A 271 -18.32 -10.71 -20.85
C LEU A 271 -19.45 -9.89 -21.50
N GLN A 272 -20.67 -10.00 -20.98
CA GLN A 272 -21.83 -9.30 -21.52
C GLN A 272 -22.76 -8.80 -20.41
N GLY A 273 -22.50 -7.59 -19.91
CA GLY A 273 -23.37 -6.95 -18.91
C GLY A 273 -23.39 -7.75 -17.60
N ASP A 274 -24.54 -8.34 -17.30
CA ASP A 274 -24.80 -9.18 -16.13
C ASP A 274 -24.60 -10.69 -16.42
N ARG A 275 -23.89 -11.07 -17.50
CA ARG A 275 -23.71 -12.47 -17.90
C ARG A 275 -22.29 -12.77 -18.39
N LEU A 276 -21.90 -14.03 -18.17
CA LEU A 276 -20.81 -14.67 -18.89
C LEU A 276 -21.36 -15.66 -19.88
N LEU A 277 -20.97 -15.52 -21.14
CA LEU A 277 -21.22 -16.55 -22.15
C LEU A 277 -19.97 -17.40 -22.26
N CYS A 278 -20.12 -18.71 -22.10
CA CYS A 278 -19.02 -19.67 -22.08
C CYS A 278 -19.19 -20.66 -23.23
N LEU A 279 -18.11 -20.93 -23.95
CA LEU A 279 -18.11 -21.85 -25.08
C LEU A 279 -16.88 -22.75 -25.04
N SER A 280 -17.08 -24.05 -25.21
CA SER A 280 -16.03 -25.08 -25.19
C SER A 280 -15.54 -25.45 -26.60
N GLU A 281 -16.39 -25.32 -27.61
CA GLU A 281 -16.11 -25.68 -29.01
C GLU A 281 -16.75 -24.69 -30.00
N PRO A 282 -16.17 -24.46 -31.21
CA PRO A 282 -16.61 -23.40 -32.12
C PRO A 282 -18.09 -23.39 -32.52
N LEU A 283 -18.71 -24.57 -32.56
CA LEU A 283 -20.11 -24.78 -32.95
C LEU A 283 -20.92 -25.46 -31.82
N GLY A 284 -20.39 -25.42 -30.59
CA GLY A 284 -21.02 -26.01 -29.42
C GLY A 284 -22.20 -25.17 -28.89
N ALA A 285 -22.88 -25.71 -27.88
CA ALA A 285 -23.89 -24.97 -27.13
C ALA A 285 -23.22 -23.90 -26.25
N ILE A 286 -23.81 -22.71 -26.20
CA ILE A 286 -23.37 -21.62 -25.33
C ILE A 286 -23.92 -21.88 -23.93
N ASP A 287 -23.02 -22.02 -22.96
CA ASP A 287 -23.38 -22.02 -21.55
C ASP A 287 -23.41 -20.58 -21.02
N THR A 288 -24.35 -20.25 -20.14
CA THR A 288 -24.56 -18.87 -19.66
C THR A 288 -24.59 -18.84 -18.14
N VAL A 289 -23.72 -18.02 -17.57
CA VAL A 289 -23.67 -17.76 -16.13
C VAL A 289 -24.22 -16.38 -15.84
N SER A 290 -25.19 -16.27 -14.93
CA SER A 290 -25.73 -15.00 -14.45
C SER A 290 -24.84 -14.40 -13.37
N LEU A 291 -24.54 -13.11 -13.46
CA LEU A 291 -23.66 -12.35 -12.55
C LEU A 291 -24.43 -11.50 -11.52
N ARG A 292 -25.77 -11.55 -11.50
CA ARG A 292 -26.59 -10.66 -10.65
C ARG A 292 -26.36 -10.82 -9.15
N GLU A 293 -25.99 -12.01 -8.72
CA GLU A 293 -25.77 -12.37 -7.31
C GLU A 293 -24.40 -13.03 -7.11
N ILE A 294 -23.52 -12.93 -8.11
CA ILE A 294 -22.22 -13.58 -8.14
C ILE A 294 -21.16 -12.52 -8.40
N ASP A 295 -20.25 -12.38 -7.43
CA ASP A 295 -19.09 -11.48 -7.47
C ASP A 295 -17.76 -12.23 -7.69
N LEU A 296 -17.81 -13.57 -7.77
CA LEU A 296 -16.67 -14.45 -7.94
C LEU A 296 -16.99 -15.57 -8.93
N VAL A 297 -16.18 -15.73 -9.97
CA VAL A 297 -16.27 -16.87 -10.89
C VAL A 297 -14.94 -17.61 -10.92
N TYR A 298 -14.97 -18.94 -10.78
CA TYR A 298 -13.76 -19.77 -10.75
C TYR A 298 -13.69 -20.73 -11.94
N LEU A 299 -12.54 -20.71 -12.62
CA LEU A 299 -12.22 -21.55 -13.78
C LEU A 299 -11.13 -22.57 -13.38
N PRO A 300 -11.50 -23.80 -12.99
CA PRO A 300 -10.56 -24.76 -12.41
C PRO A 300 -9.65 -25.45 -13.46
N GLY A 301 -9.94 -25.28 -14.75
CA GLY A 301 -9.15 -25.86 -15.84
C GLY A 301 -7.75 -25.27 -15.93
N PHE A 302 -6.78 -26.10 -16.35
CA PHE A 302 -5.39 -25.68 -16.59
C PHE A 302 -5.14 -25.27 -18.05
N SER A 303 -6.12 -25.47 -18.93
CA SER A 303 -6.03 -25.02 -20.32
C SER A 303 -6.19 -23.51 -20.42
N ASN A 304 -5.63 -22.93 -21.48
CA ASN A 304 -5.82 -21.52 -21.79
C ASN A 304 -7.32 -21.21 -22.03
N VAL A 305 -7.84 -20.20 -21.32
CA VAL A 305 -9.20 -19.69 -21.51
C VAL A 305 -9.10 -18.29 -22.09
N LEU A 306 -9.70 -18.09 -23.26
CA LEU A 306 -9.68 -16.80 -23.94
C LEU A 306 -10.87 -15.94 -23.52
N ILE A 307 -10.64 -14.67 -23.17
CA ILE A 307 -11.66 -13.76 -22.65
C ILE A 307 -11.65 -12.44 -23.43
N LYS A 308 -12.83 -11.93 -23.77
CA LYS A 308 -13.05 -10.53 -24.20
C LYS A 308 -14.45 -10.05 -23.81
N SER A 309 -14.70 -8.76 -23.91
CA SER A 309 -16.02 -8.17 -23.67
C SER A 309 -16.80 -7.97 -24.97
N VAL A 310 -18.10 -8.26 -24.93
CA VAL A 310 -19.08 -7.85 -25.94
C VAL A 310 -19.75 -6.55 -25.51
N SER A 311 -20.07 -6.43 -24.23
CA SER A 311 -20.54 -5.19 -23.59
C SER A 311 -19.84 -5.02 -22.25
N PRO A 312 -19.81 -3.79 -21.69
CA PRO A 312 -19.22 -3.57 -20.37
C PRO A 312 -19.87 -4.45 -19.30
N VAL A 313 -19.07 -4.97 -18.36
CA VAL A 313 -19.57 -5.60 -17.14
C VAL A 313 -20.18 -4.52 -16.24
N GLU A 314 -21.37 -4.79 -15.70
CA GLU A 314 -22.16 -3.82 -14.92
C GLU A 314 -22.14 -4.09 -13.40
N SER A 315 -21.65 -5.25 -12.96
CA SER A 315 -21.54 -5.64 -11.54
C SER A 315 -20.10 -5.93 -11.11
N PRO A 316 -19.71 -5.65 -9.85
CA PRO A 316 -18.40 -6.02 -9.32
C PRO A 316 -18.14 -7.52 -9.51
N LEU A 317 -16.98 -7.89 -10.05
CA LEU A 317 -16.71 -9.28 -10.38
C LEU A 317 -15.21 -9.58 -10.33
N THR A 318 -14.85 -10.72 -9.77
CA THR A 318 -13.53 -11.32 -9.89
C THR A 318 -13.61 -12.67 -10.59
N ILE A 319 -12.88 -12.82 -11.69
CA ILE A 319 -12.74 -14.11 -12.41
C ILE A 319 -11.36 -14.68 -12.11
N VAL A 320 -11.31 -15.87 -11.53
CA VAL A 320 -10.08 -16.58 -11.18
C VAL A 320 -9.91 -17.80 -12.08
N SER A 321 -8.72 -17.99 -12.65
CA SER A 321 -8.37 -19.18 -13.43
C SER A 321 -7.12 -19.86 -12.91
N ASN A 322 -7.17 -21.20 -12.81
CA ASN A 322 -5.98 -22.01 -12.58
C ASN A 322 -5.00 -21.96 -13.76
N GLY A 323 -5.55 -21.96 -14.98
CA GLY A 323 -4.79 -21.92 -16.22
C GLY A 323 -4.49 -20.48 -16.69
N PRO A 324 -3.79 -20.35 -17.83
CA PRO A 324 -3.56 -19.07 -18.45
C PRO A 324 -4.88 -18.41 -18.88
N ILE A 325 -4.97 -17.10 -18.74
CA ILE A 325 -6.05 -16.29 -19.33
C ILE A 325 -5.52 -15.62 -20.59
N GLY A 326 -6.14 -15.95 -21.72
CA GLY A 326 -5.87 -15.33 -23.00
C GLY A 326 -6.66 -14.05 -23.20
N LEU A 327 -6.00 -12.91 -23.37
CA LEU A 327 -6.65 -11.63 -23.66
C LEU A 327 -6.90 -11.51 -25.16
N MET A 328 -8.03 -12.06 -25.65
CA MET A 328 -8.30 -12.18 -27.08
C MET A 328 -8.96 -10.95 -27.72
N GLY A 329 -9.11 -9.86 -26.97
CA GLY A 329 -9.71 -8.62 -27.43
C GLY A 329 -9.88 -7.62 -26.29
N GLY A 330 -10.61 -6.54 -26.55
CA GLY A 330 -10.89 -5.53 -25.53
C GLY A 330 -11.72 -6.09 -24.37
N ILE A 331 -11.45 -5.59 -23.17
CA ILE A 331 -12.20 -5.90 -21.94
C ILE A 331 -12.70 -4.58 -21.38
N TYR A 332 -14.00 -4.50 -21.13
CA TYR A 332 -14.68 -3.28 -20.72
C TYR A 332 -15.48 -3.56 -19.45
N CYS A 333 -15.39 -2.64 -18.49
CA CYS A 333 -16.27 -2.56 -17.32
C CYS A 333 -16.70 -1.11 -17.12
N SER A 334 -17.84 -0.92 -16.45
CA SER A 334 -18.34 0.40 -16.07
C SER A 334 -17.63 0.91 -14.80
N MET A 335 -16.29 1.00 -14.82
CA MET A 335 -15.55 1.74 -13.80
C MET A 335 -15.79 3.24 -14.04
N HIS A 336 -16.76 3.84 -13.36
CA HIS A 336 -16.88 5.29 -13.25
C HIS A 336 -16.70 5.71 -11.80
N GLU A 337 -15.98 6.81 -11.61
CA GLU A 337 -15.54 7.35 -10.32
C GLU A 337 -16.73 7.42 -9.34
N ALA A 338 -16.56 6.78 -8.18
CA ALA A 338 -17.47 6.66 -7.03
C ALA A 338 -18.49 5.49 -6.99
N THR A 339 -18.90 4.87 -8.10
CA THR A 339 -19.94 3.79 -8.09
C THR A 339 -19.69 2.63 -9.06
N GLY A 340 -18.56 2.64 -9.78
CA GLY A 340 -18.27 1.64 -10.80
C GLY A 340 -18.11 0.22 -10.28
N ALA A 341 -18.41 -0.75 -11.13
CA ALA A 341 -18.29 -2.18 -10.88
C ALA A 341 -16.84 -2.66 -11.11
N PRO A 342 -16.00 -2.88 -10.08
CA PRO A 342 -14.64 -3.28 -10.30
C PRO A 342 -14.54 -4.69 -10.84
N LEU A 343 -13.81 -4.82 -11.96
CA LEU A 343 -13.49 -6.09 -12.59
C LEU A 343 -12.07 -6.54 -12.23
N GLY A 344 -11.95 -7.70 -11.61
CA GLY A 344 -10.70 -8.40 -11.35
C GLY A 344 -10.56 -9.61 -12.28
N LEU A 345 -9.43 -9.73 -12.96
CA LEU A 345 -9.06 -10.96 -13.66
C LEU A 345 -7.81 -11.52 -12.99
N VAL A 346 -7.88 -12.77 -12.56
CA VAL A 346 -6.81 -13.44 -11.84
C VAL A 346 -6.44 -14.72 -12.59
N SER A 347 -5.18 -14.85 -12.97
CA SER A 347 -4.66 -16.10 -13.54
C SER A 347 -3.50 -16.62 -12.69
N LEU A 348 -3.64 -17.84 -12.16
CA LEU A 348 -2.57 -18.49 -11.40
C LEU A 348 -1.40 -18.93 -12.28
N SER A 349 -1.57 -18.96 -13.60
CA SER A 349 -0.52 -19.34 -14.56
C SER A 349 0.04 -18.16 -15.37
N GLY A 350 -0.76 -17.12 -15.62
CA GLY A 350 -0.34 -15.92 -16.36
C GLY A 350 -1.33 -15.46 -17.42
N PHE A 351 -1.09 -14.27 -17.94
CA PHE A 351 -1.83 -13.69 -19.04
C PHE A 351 -1.08 -13.88 -20.35
N VAL A 352 -1.82 -14.29 -21.39
CA VAL A 352 -1.27 -14.47 -22.73
C VAL A 352 -2.07 -13.62 -23.70
N ILE A 353 -1.41 -12.87 -24.58
CA ILE A 353 -2.06 -12.27 -25.74
C ILE A 353 -1.97 -13.32 -26.86
N PRO A 354 -3.08 -13.99 -27.21
CA PRO A 354 -3.05 -15.04 -28.21
C PRO A 354 -2.73 -14.45 -29.59
N ARG A 355 -2.07 -15.25 -30.42
CA ARG A 355 -1.81 -14.89 -31.81
C ARG A 355 -3.12 -14.86 -32.59
N ASP A 356 -3.38 -13.76 -33.28
CA ASP A 356 -4.53 -13.68 -34.18
C ASP A 356 -4.34 -14.65 -35.37
N PRO A 357 -5.29 -15.58 -35.62
CA PRO A 357 -5.26 -16.45 -36.79
C PRO A 357 -5.18 -15.71 -38.12
N ASP A 358 -5.66 -14.46 -38.18
CA ASP A 358 -5.61 -13.62 -39.38
C ASP A 358 -4.16 -13.30 -39.80
N PHE A 359 -3.19 -13.32 -38.87
CA PHE A 359 -1.77 -13.14 -39.21
C PHE A 359 -1.17 -14.29 -40.00
N THR A 360 -1.72 -15.50 -39.86
CA THR A 360 -1.21 -16.71 -40.52
C THR A 360 -2.15 -17.22 -41.62
N GLY A 361 -3.32 -16.60 -41.78
CA GLY A 361 -4.38 -17.07 -42.68
C GLY A 361 -5.04 -18.37 -42.21
N SER A 362 -4.94 -18.68 -40.91
CA SER A 362 -5.54 -19.88 -40.31
C SER A 362 -7.01 -19.64 -39.94
N SER A 363 -7.80 -20.71 -39.84
CA SER A 363 -9.22 -20.60 -39.50
C SER A 363 -9.42 -20.28 -38.01
N ASP A 364 -10.22 -19.27 -37.71
CA ASP A 364 -10.65 -18.94 -36.35
C ASP A 364 -12.12 -19.35 -36.08
N TRP A 365 -12.55 -19.23 -34.82
CA TRP A 365 -13.93 -19.41 -34.41
C TRP A 365 -14.84 -18.33 -35.02
N PRO A 366 -16.12 -18.62 -35.25
CA PRO A 366 -17.06 -17.65 -35.80
C PRO A 366 -17.23 -16.45 -34.85
N ARG A 367 -17.50 -15.27 -35.41
CA ARG A 367 -17.92 -14.10 -34.63
C ARG A 367 -19.15 -14.44 -33.77
N PRO A 368 -19.26 -13.94 -32.53
CA PRO A 368 -18.34 -13.00 -31.87
C PRO A 368 -17.18 -13.66 -31.13
N TRP A 369 -16.92 -14.96 -31.32
CA TRP A 369 -15.95 -15.69 -30.51
C TRP A 369 -14.51 -15.55 -30.99
N ASN A 370 -14.28 -15.09 -32.22
CA ASN A 370 -12.97 -14.87 -32.83
C ASN A 370 -12.00 -14.05 -31.95
N ILE A 371 -10.70 -14.30 -32.13
CA ILE A 371 -9.60 -13.51 -31.60
C ILE A 371 -9.56 -12.18 -32.37
N GLU A 372 -9.27 -11.10 -31.66
CA GLU A 372 -9.19 -9.73 -32.17
C GLU A 372 -7.94 -9.06 -31.60
N THR A 373 -6.79 -9.69 -31.80
CA THR A 373 -5.51 -9.20 -31.29
C THR A 373 -4.72 -8.45 -32.36
N ASP A 374 -5.19 -8.40 -33.61
CA ASP A 374 -4.62 -7.64 -34.73
C ASP A 374 -4.65 -6.09 -34.63
N ARG A 375 -4.87 -5.54 -33.44
CA ARG A 375 -5.15 -4.11 -33.20
C ARG A 375 -4.71 -3.63 -31.81
N HIS A 376 -4.83 -2.32 -31.57
CA HIS A 376 -4.74 -1.76 -30.22
C HIS A 376 -5.82 -2.34 -29.32
N MET A 377 -5.46 -2.74 -28.11
CA MET A 377 -6.39 -3.33 -27.15
C MET A 377 -6.48 -2.45 -25.91
N SER A 378 -7.68 -2.35 -25.36
CA SER A 378 -7.94 -1.70 -24.07
C SER A 378 -8.54 -2.71 -23.11
N ILE A 379 -7.94 -2.82 -21.93
CA ILE A 379 -8.35 -3.70 -20.85
C ILE A 379 -8.69 -2.82 -19.66
N ASN A 380 -9.99 -2.66 -19.38
CA ASN A 380 -10.48 -2.01 -18.18
C ASN A 380 -10.73 -3.09 -17.11
N ALA A 381 -9.70 -3.40 -16.33
CA ALA A 381 -9.73 -4.40 -15.26
C ALA A 381 -8.44 -4.33 -14.43
N SER A 382 -8.51 -4.82 -13.19
CA SER A 382 -7.32 -5.17 -12.41
C SER A 382 -6.88 -6.59 -12.75
N LEU A 383 -5.69 -6.72 -13.33
CA LEU A 383 -5.09 -8.00 -13.71
C LEU A 383 -4.13 -8.49 -12.61
N CYS A 384 -4.29 -9.72 -12.15
CA CYS A 384 -3.40 -10.35 -11.17
C CYS A 384 -2.92 -11.73 -11.65
N ALA A 385 -1.60 -11.92 -11.74
CA ALA A 385 -0.99 -13.22 -11.99
C ALA A 385 0.13 -13.49 -10.98
N PRO A 386 -0.20 -13.94 -9.77
CA PRO A 386 0.75 -13.98 -8.66
C PRO A 386 1.92 -14.96 -8.89
N SER A 387 1.71 -16.02 -9.68
CA SER A 387 2.75 -17.00 -10.04
C SER A 387 3.03 -17.02 -11.54
N GLY A 388 2.57 -16.00 -12.26
CA GLY A 388 2.54 -15.96 -13.71
C GLY A 388 3.19 -14.73 -14.29
N SER A 389 3.14 -14.64 -15.62
CA SER A 389 3.60 -13.48 -16.37
C SER A 389 2.55 -12.99 -17.34
N ILE A 390 2.69 -11.75 -17.80
CA ILE A 390 1.97 -11.24 -18.96
C ILE A 390 2.89 -11.25 -20.18
N GLN A 391 2.48 -11.91 -21.26
CA GLN A 391 3.30 -12.06 -22.47
C GLN A 391 2.44 -12.22 -23.72
N ALA A 392 3.04 -11.97 -24.89
CA ALA A 392 2.43 -12.31 -26.17
C ALA A 392 2.80 -13.76 -26.54
N GLU A 393 1.85 -14.51 -27.12
CA GLU A 393 2.14 -15.83 -27.68
C GLU A 393 3.17 -15.75 -28.80
N ASP A 394 3.11 -14.67 -29.59
CA ASP A 394 4.12 -14.31 -30.57
C ASP A 394 4.43 -12.81 -30.51
N PRO A 395 5.55 -12.41 -29.87
CA PRO A 395 5.93 -11.01 -29.76
C PRO A 395 6.42 -10.40 -31.09
N THR A 396 6.52 -11.22 -32.14
CA THR A 396 6.94 -10.81 -33.49
C THR A 396 5.79 -10.79 -34.49
N ALA A 397 4.61 -11.25 -34.09
CA ALA A 397 3.42 -11.27 -34.93
C ALA A 397 2.96 -9.85 -35.27
N GLY A 398 2.41 -9.71 -36.49
CA GLY A 398 1.89 -8.46 -37.02
C GLY A 398 2.90 -7.60 -37.78
N GLY A 399 2.35 -6.69 -38.59
CA GLY A 399 3.13 -5.75 -39.41
C GLY A 399 3.53 -4.46 -38.69
N SER A 400 2.88 -4.14 -37.56
CA SER A 400 3.05 -2.89 -36.81
C SER A 400 3.14 -3.15 -35.30
N SER A 401 3.64 -2.16 -34.55
CA SER A 401 3.54 -2.14 -33.09
C SER A 401 2.15 -1.68 -32.66
N TYR A 402 1.49 -2.47 -31.81
CA TYR A 402 0.24 -2.11 -31.16
C TYR A 402 0.50 -1.63 -29.71
N CYS A 403 -0.51 -1.05 -29.07
CA CYS A 403 -0.47 -0.69 -27.64
C CYS A 403 -1.52 -1.56 -26.93
N LEU A 404 -1.09 -2.20 -25.85
CA LEU A 404 -1.96 -2.83 -24.87
C LEU A 404 -2.17 -1.81 -23.76
N ASN A 405 -3.34 -1.17 -23.77
CA ASN A 405 -3.73 -0.23 -22.74
C ASN A 405 -4.41 -0.95 -21.58
N ILE A 406 -3.85 -0.86 -20.39
CA ILE A 406 -4.46 -1.36 -19.15
C ILE A 406 -4.94 -0.13 -18.37
N LEU A 407 -6.26 0.01 -18.26
CA LEU A 407 -6.91 0.94 -17.36
C LEU A 407 -7.27 0.16 -16.09
N GLY A 408 -6.41 0.26 -15.09
CA GLY A 408 -6.52 -0.51 -13.86
C GLY A 408 -5.16 -0.83 -13.24
N GLY A 409 -5.11 -1.89 -12.43
CA GLY A 409 -3.85 -2.39 -11.85
C GLY A 409 -3.30 -3.61 -12.57
N LEU A 410 -1.98 -3.69 -12.75
CA LEU A 410 -1.29 -4.89 -13.25
C LEU A 410 -0.36 -5.46 -12.18
N SER A 411 -0.72 -6.61 -11.61
CA SER A 411 0.08 -7.35 -10.64
C SER A 411 0.55 -8.67 -11.23
N VAL A 412 1.85 -8.88 -11.44
CA VAL A 412 2.37 -10.12 -12.05
C VAL A 412 3.67 -10.56 -11.39
N GLN A 413 3.94 -11.85 -11.30
CA GLN A 413 5.24 -12.31 -10.81
C GLN A 413 6.37 -11.76 -11.69
N ARG A 414 6.17 -11.76 -13.02
CA ARG A 414 7.16 -11.30 -13.99
C ARG A 414 6.49 -10.66 -15.19
N LEU A 415 7.14 -9.63 -15.74
CA LEU A 415 6.80 -9.11 -17.06
C LEU A 415 7.49 -9.95 -18.14
N GLY A 416 6.69 -10.56 -19.01
CA GLY A 416 7.18 -11.33 -20.15
C GLY A 416 7.40 -10.46 -21.39
N THR A 417 7.70 -11.09 -22.52
CA THR A 417 7.91 -10.37 -23.78
C THR A 417 6.58 -10.13 -24.46
N LEU A 418 6.22 -8.85 -24.63
CA LEU A 418 5.00 -8.44 -25.33
C LEU A 418 5.25 -8.03 -26.78
N GLY A 419 6.47 -7.60 -27.08
CA GLY A 419 6.86 -7.11 -28.40
C GLY A 419 8.36 -6.87 -28.49
N THR A 420 8.81 -6.54 -29.69
CA THR A 420 10.21 -6.24 -30.01
C THR A 420 10.50 -4.73 -30.12
N GLY A 421 9.49 -3.90 -29.83
CA GLY A 421 9.54 -2.44 -29.98
C GLY A 421 9.10 -1.95 -31.36
N THR A 422 9.33 -2.72 -32.42
CA THR A 422 8.81 -2.43 -33.77
C THR A 422 7.60 -3.29 -34.14
N ARG A 423 7.40 -4.41 -33.45
CA ARG A 423 6.31 -5.38 -33.64
C ARG A 423 5.81 -5.88 -32.29
N GLY A 424 4.62 -6.48 -32.28
CA GLY A 424 3.93 -6.92 -31.07
C GLY A 424 3.31 -5.75 -30.31
N TYR A 425 3.24 -5.85 -28.97
CA TYR A 425 2.60 -4.86 -28.11
C TYR A 425 3.60 -4.07 -27.29
N THR A 426 3.36 -2.77 -27.22
CA THR A 426 3.90 -1.90 -26.16
C THR A 426 2.88 -1.85 -25.02
N LEU A 427 3.33 -2.10 -23.80
CA LEU A 427 2.49 -2.00 -22.60
C LEU A 427 2.28 -0.53 -22.22
N CYS A 428 1.02 -0.13 -22.10
CA CYS A 428 0.60 1.21 -21.70
C CYS A 428 -0.25 1.07 -20.43
N ILE A 429 0.16 1.64 -19.30
CA ILE A 429 -0.55 1.51 -18.02
C ILE A 429 -1.13 2.87 -17.65
N ASN A 430 -2.47 2.95 -17.65
CA ASN A 430 -3.21 4.11 -17.19
C ASN A 430 -3.84 3.78 -15.84
N TYR A 431 -3.48 4.55 -14.82
CA TYR A 431 -4.01 4.32 -13.48
C TYR A 431 -5.41 4.90 -13.36
N ASP A 432 -6.33 4.08 -12.85
CA ASP A 432 -7.66 4.53 -12.46
C ASP A 432 -7.61 5.02 -11.00
N GLY A 433 -7.92 6.29 -10.78
CA GLY A 433 -7.95 6.90 -9.44
C GLY A 433 -8.96 6.24 -8.50
N ALA A 434 -10.02 5.60 -9.03
CA ALA A 434 -11.00 4.87 -8.21
C ALA A 434 -10.35 3.74 -7.40
N LEU A 435 -9.29 3.11 -7.93
CA LEU A 435 -8.53 2.03 -7.27
C LEU A 435 -7.78 2.49 -6.02
N SER A 436 -7.75 3.80 -5.72
CA SER A 436 -7.28 4.30 -4.43
C SER A 436 -8.29 4.10 -3.29
N SER A 437 -9.57 3.87 -3.63
CA SER A 437 -10.72 3.75 -2.72
C SER A 437 -11.53 2.46 -2.88
N THR A 438 -11.40 1.77 -4.02
CA THR A 438 -12.10 0.51 -4.31
C THR A 438 -11.14 -0.58 -4.78
N HIS A 439 -11.55 -1.83 -4.66
CA HIS A 439 -10.85 -2.98 -5.21
C HIS A 439 -11.86 -4.00 -5.76
N PRO A 440 -11.46 -4.87 -6.72
CA PRO A 440 -12.33 -5.97 -7.13
C PRO A 440 -12.64 -6.89 -5.94
N PRO A 441 -13.84 -7.48 -5.89
CA PRO A 441 -14.25 -8.35 -4.78
C PRO A 441 -13.28 -9.54 -4.64
N HIS A 442 -13.11 -10.06 -3.43
CA HIS A 442 -12.19 -11.18 -3.12
C HIS A 442 -10.70 -10.92 -3.36
N PHE A 443 -10.28 -9.70 -3.69
CA PHE A 443 -8.86 -9.35 -3.70
C PHE A 443 -8.32 -9.32 -2.27
N PRO A 444 -7.23 -10.05 -1.97
CA PRO A 444 -6.70 -10.10 -0.61
C PRO A 444 -5.94 -8.82 -0.25
N ALA A 445 -6.03 -8.45 1.03
CA ALA A 445 -5.12 -7.47 1.61
C ALA A 445 -3.69 -8.02 1.60
N LEU A 446 -2.71 -7.16 1.33
CA LEU A 446 -1.29 -7.49 1.26
C LEU A 446 -0.64 -7.66 2.63
N ALA A 447 -1.41 -7.79 3.72
CA ALA A 447 -0.92 -7.75 5.10
C ALA A 447 -0.03 -6.53 5.37
N ARG A 448 -0.37 -5.40 4.76
CA ARG A 448 0.31 -4.12 4.88
C ARG A 448 -0.73 -3.04 5.04
N TRP A 449 -0.50 -2.16 6.00
CA TRP A 449 -1.38 -1.02 6.27
C TRP A 449 -0.66 0.27 5.93
N LYS A 450 -1.30 1.09 5.09
CA LYS A 450 -0.83 2.42 4.72
C LYS A 450 -1.47 3.43 5.65
N MET A 451 -0.64 4.21 6.33
CA MET A 451 -1.07 5.33 7.15
C MET A 451 -1.29 6.56 6.26
N TYR A 452 -2.42 7.23 6.40
CA TYR A 452 -2.74 8.47 5.68
C TYR A 452 -2.68 9.71 6.56
N SER A 453 -2.90 9.53 7.86
CA SER A 453 -2.76 10.61 8.83
C SER A 453 -2.04 10.11 10.07
N TRP A 454 -1.31 11.03 10.69
CA TRP A 454 -0.66 10.84 11.97
C TRP A 454 -0.76 12.15 12.75
N VAL A 455 -1.60 12.16 13.78
CA VAL A 455 -1.89 13.37 14.55
C VAL A 455 -1.44 13.14 16.00
N PRO A 456 -0.36 13.81 16.45
CA PRO A 456 0.04 13.79 17.84
C PRO A 456 -0.84 14.76 18.66
N ASP A 457 -1.25 14.34 19.85
CA ASP A 457 -2.13 15.09 20.76
C ASP A 457 -3.33 15.74 20.03
N PRO A 458 -4.20 14.94 19.38
CA PRO A 458 -5.37 15.49 18.68
C PRO A 458 -6.28 16.26 19.65
N ASP A 459 -6.85 17.37 19.18
CA ASP A 459 -7.83 18.16 19.93
C ASP A 459 -9.20 17.52 19.81
N TYR A 460 -9.69 16.93 20.90
CA TYR A 460 -10.98 16.24 20.94
C TYR A 460 -12.15 17.18 21.29
N GLY A 461 -11.99 18.50 21.27
CA GLY A 461 -13.13 19.42 21.30
C GLY A 461 -13.87 19.54 22.65
N GLY A 462 -13.19 19.30 23.78
CA GLY A 462 -13.69 19.60 25.13
C GLY A 462 -14.58 18.52 25.77
N SER A 463 -14.83 17.39 25.11
CA SER A 463 -15.40 16.17 25.71
C SER A 463 -14.38 15.43 26.57
N ASP A 464 -14.88 14.64 27.53
CA ASP A 464 -14.03 13.89 28.45
C ASP A 464 -13.23 12.83 27.67
N ILE A 465 -11.99 12.63 28.12
CA ILE A 465 -10.94 12.01 27.32
C ILE A 465 -11.16 10.49 27.15
N ASP A 466 -11.94 9.89 28.05
CA ASP A 466 -12.33 8.47 28.03
C ASP A 466 -13.60 8.22 27.19
N ASP A 467 -14.46 9.23 27.04
CA ASP A 467 -15.61 9.19 26.13
C ASP A 467 -15.16 9.33 24.66
N ASN A 468 -14.01 9.98 24.41
CA ASN A 468 -13.42 10.13 23.07
C ASN A 468 -12.47 9.00 22.68
N LEU A 469 -12.21 8.03 23.56
CA LEU A 469 -11.48 6.82 23.19
C LEU A 469 -12.41 5.78 22.57
N PHE A 470 -13.73 5.86 22.81
CA PHE A 470 -14.74 5.04 22.15
C PHE A 470 -15.49 5.86 21.11
#